data_AF-A0A6J4G9Y7-F1
#
_entry.id   AF-A0A6J4G9Y7-F1
#
_cell.length_a   1.000
_cell.length_b   1.000
_cell.length_c   1.000
_cell.angle_alpha   90.00
_cell.angle_beta   90.00
_cell.angle_gamma   90.00
#
_symmetry.space_group_name_H-M   'P 1'
#
loop_
_entity.id
_entity.type
_entity.pdbx_description
1 polymer ?
#
loop_
_entity_poly.entity_id
_entity_poly.type
_entity_poly.pdbx_seq_one_letter_code
_entity_poly.pdbx_strand_id
1 'polypeptide(L)'
;MYTINTQLTYFNYGVNSKRLIVNLKWYKLEMFTNSNLKGLCFTGAELEEFKGFIDQNRFNFPGSCFVEQTNRAGVDLLVINDLFQSAFPYYLVLSKNPKLNQGNSIYQAENITLMDENYKYTIDYPLDFDLIGKIEIYKSVK
;
A
#
# COMPACT_ATOMS: atom_id res chain seq x y z
N MET A 1 -9.57 -2.94 -16.41
CA MET A 1 -8.51 -2.87 -15.38
C MET A 1 -9.15 -2.37 -14.10
N TYR A 2 -8.54 -2.66 -12.96
CA TYR A 2 -9.18 -2.47 -11.67
C TYR A 2 -8.25 -1.83 -10.65
N THR A 3 -8.81 -1.08 -9.72
CA THR A 3 -8.18 -0.74 -8.44
C THR A 3 -9.07 -1.23 -7.32
N ILE A 4 -8.51 -1.44 -6.14
CA ILE A 4 -9.29 -1.84 -4.96
C ILE A 4 -8.99 -0.90 -3.81
N ASN A 5 -10.04 -0.42 -3.16
CA ASN A 5 -9.95 0.44 -2.00
C ASN A 5 -10.22 -0.41 -0.75
N THR A 6 -9.37 -0.30 0.26
CA THR A 6 -9.52 -1.03 1.52
C THR A 6 -9.25 -0.12 2.70
N GLN A 7 -9.66 -0.54 3.88
CA GLN A 7 -9.01 -0.09 5.12
C GLN A 7 -7.82 -1.00 5.41
N LEU A 8 -6.80 -0.48 6.07
CA LEU A 8 -5.64 -1.24 6.53
C LEU A 8 -5.32 -0.88 7.98
N THR A 9 -5.07 -1.89 8.79
CA THR A 9 -4.69 -1.79 10.21
C THR A 9 -3.64 -2.86 10.56
N TYR A 10 -3.10 -2.78 11.77
CA TYR A 10 -2.10 -3.72 12.31
C TYR A 10 -0.94 -3.92 11.32
N PHE A 11 -0.25 -2.84 10.99
CA PHE A 11 0.96 -2.88 10.17
C PHE A 11 2.04 -2.03 10.83
N ASN A 12 3.29 -2.31 10.49
CA ASN A 12 4.43 -1.51 10.91
C ASN A 12 5.13 -0.91 9.69
N TYR A 13 5.60 0.33 9.83
CA TYR A 13 6.56 0.98 8.93
C TYR A 13 7.54 1.77 9.80
N GLY A 14 8.83 1.73 9.46
CA GLY A 14 9.87 2.39 10.25
C GLY A 14 9.90 1.96 11.73
N VAL A 15 10.12 2.91 12.64
CA VAL A 15 10.44 2.67 14.07
C VAL A 15 9.27 2.95 15.03
N ASN A 16 8.15 3.52 14.57
CA ASN A 16 7.07 3.98 15.44
C ASN A 16 5.71 3.31 15.10
N SER A 17 5.44 2.19 15.75
CA SER A 17 4.19 1.45 15.67
C SER A 17 3.15 2.02 16.64
N LYS A 18 2.34 2.98 16.19
CA LYS A 18 1.05 3.27 16.83
C LYS A 18 -0.07 2.56 16.08
N ARG A 19 -1.10 2.11 16.80
CA ARG A 19 -2.36 1.61 16.21
C ARG A 19 -2.92 2.67 15.27
N LEU A 20 -2.87 2.37 13.98
CA LEU A 20 -3.36 3.25 12.93
C LEU A 20 -4.27 2.47 11.98
N ILE A 21 -5.37 3.11 11.59
CA ILE A 21 -6.24 2.65 10.52
C ILE A 21 -6.14 3.68 9.40
N VAL A 22 -5.79 3.22 8.20
CA VAL A 22 -5.73 4.06 7.00
C VAL A 22 -6.65 3.52 5.93
N ASN A 23 -7.17 4.39 5.08
CA ASN A 23 -7.84 3.97 3.85
C ASN A 23 -6.85 4.05 2.70
N LEU A 24 -6.80 3.00 1.89
CA LEU A 24 -5.83 2.86 0.81
C LEU A 24 -6.55 2.56 -0.49
N LYS A 25 -6.09 3.17 -1.58
CA LYS A 25 -6.34 2.72 -2.95
C LYS A 25 -5.11 1.98 -3.45
N TRP A 26 -5.30 0.72 -3.80
CA TRP A 26 -4.21 -0.18 -4.15
C TRP A 26 -3.98 -0.27 -5.66
N TYR A 27 -2.71 -0.43 -5.99
CA TYR A 27 -2.17 -0.67 -7.32
C TYR A 27 -1.12 -1.77 -7.25
N LYS A 28 -0.88 -2.44 -8.37
CA LYS A 28 0.34 -3.24 -8.55
C LYS A 28 1.52 -2.29 -8.69
N LEU A 29 2.58 -2.51 -7.94
CA LEU A 29 3.78 -1.69 -8.00
C LEU A 29 4.66 -2.11 -9.20
N GLU A 30 5.00 -1.14 -10.05
CA GLU A 30 6.00 -1.25 -11.11
C GLU A 30 7.08 -0.19 -10.83
N MET A 31 8.35 -0.60 -10.71
CA MET A 31 9.46 0.36 -10.62
C MET A 31 9.88 0.77 -12.03
N PHE A 32 9.63 2.03 -12.39
CA PHE A 32 9.87 2.51 -13.75
C PHE A 32 11.33 2.99 -13.95
N THR A 33 12.01 3.41 -12.87
CA THR A 33 13.46 3.69 -12.73
C THR A 33 13.75 3.85 -11.22
N ASN A 34 15.03 3.80 -10.78
CA ASN A 34 15.49 3.83 -9.36
C ASN A 34 14.90 4.94 -8.44
N SER A 35 14.04 5.83 -8.94
CA SER A 35 13.38 6.88 -8.16
C SER A 35 11.93 7.17 -8.57
N ASN A 36 11.40 6.50 -9.60
CA ASN A 36 10.03 6.71 -10.10
C ASN A 36 9.19 5.45 -9.85
N LEU A 37 8.26 5.56 -8.90
CA LEU A 37 7.28 4.53 -8.62
C LEU A 37 6.10 4.70 -9.58
N LYS A 38 5.60 3.59 -10.12
CA LYS A 38 4.42 3.57 -10.96
C LYS A 38 3.43 2.56 -10.40
N GLY A 39 2.20 2.99 -10.19
CA GLY A 39 1.10 2.11 -9.77
C GLY A 39 0.32 1.66 -10.99
N LEU A 40 0.37 0.38 -11.33
CA LEU A 40 -0.46 -0.22 -12.38
C LEU A 40 -1.81 -0.67 -11.81
N CYS A 41 -2.86 -0.50 -12.60
CA CYS A 41 -4.16 -1.08 -12.28
C CYS A 41 -4.10 -2.60 -12.49
N PHE A 42 -4.83 -3.36 -11.68
CA PHE A 42 -4.91 -4.80 -11.76
C PHE A 42 -5.62 -5.26 -13.03
N THR A 43 -5.14 -6.36 -13.59
CA THR A 43 -5.94 -7.24 -14.46
C THR A 43 -7.02 -7.95 -13.65
N GLY A 44 -7.94 -8.66 -14.31
CA GLY A 44 -8.96 -9.44 -13.61
C GLY A 44 -8.37 -10.55 -12.73
N ALA A 45 -7.32 -11.24 -13.20
CA ALA A 45 -6.67 -12.31 -12.45
C ALA A 45 -5.94 -11.77 -11.21
N GLU A 46 -5.12 -10.73 -11.38
CA GLU A 46 -4.38 -10.11 -10.27
C GLU A 46 -5.33 -9.53 -9.19
N LEU A 47 -6.49 -9.00 -9.60
CA LEU A 47 -7.51 -8.53 -8.67
C LEU A 47 -8.04 -9.68 -7.80
N GLU A 48 -8.33 -10.84 -8.39
CA GLU A 48 -8.84 -11.99 -7.64
C GLU A 48 -7.76 -12.58 -6.71
N GLU A 49 -6.50 -12.61 -7.14
CA GLU A 49 -5.37 -12.99 -6.28
C GLU A 49 -5.25 -12.06 -5.07
N PHE A 50 -5.34 -10.75 -5.29
CA PHE A 50 -5.25 -9.78 -4.20
C PHE A 50 -6.48 -9.84 -3.27
N LYS A 51 -7.68 -10.06 -3.80
CA LYS A 51 -8.88 -10.32 -2.96
C LYS A 51 -8.71 -11.57 -2.10
N GLY A 52 -8.15 -12.65 -2.67
CA GLY A 52 -7.82 -13.86 -1.91
C GLY A 52 -6.83 -13.58 -0.78
N PHE A 53 -5.81 -12.77 -1.04
CA PHE A 53 -4.87 -12.31 0.00
C PHE A 53 -5.57 -11.49 1.08
N ILE A 54 -6.46 -10.56 0.73
CA ILE A 54 -7.25 -9.78 1.70
C ILE A 54 -8.12 -10.71 2.56
N ASP A 55 -8.76 -11.71 1.95
CA ASP A 55 -9.63 -12.67 2.65
C ASP A 55 -8.87 -13.55 3.65
N GLN A 56 -7.62 -13.90 3.34
CA GLN A 56 -6.75 -14.62 4.27
C GLN A 56 -6.23 -13.73 5.41
N ASN A 57 -6.22 -12.41 5.21
CA ASN A 57 -5.64 -11.43 6.14
C ASN A 57 -6.67 -10.42 6.67
N ARG A 58 -7.93 -10.86 6.88
CA ARG A 58 -9.07 -10.01 7.27
C ARG A 58 -8.84 -9.14 8.50
N PHE A 59 -7.99 -9.56 9.43
CA PHE A 59 -7.63 -8.74 10.59
C PHE A 59 -6.87 -7.47 10.20
N ASN A 60 -6.03 -7.54 9.17
CA ASN A 60 -5.30 -6.38 8.64
C ASN A 60 -6.16 -5.52 7.73
N PHE A 61 -7.17 -6.10 7.08
CA PHE A 61 -8.06 -5.41 6.14
C PHE A 61 -9.49 -5.33 6.68
N PRO A 62 -9.75 -4.52 7.71
CA PRO A 62 -11.07 -4.42 8.32
C PRO A 62 -12.06 -3.74 7.36
N GLY A 63 -13.34 -4.05 7.56
CA GLY A 63 -14.43 -3.44 6.81
C GLY A 63 -14.57 -3.97 5.39
N SER A 64 -15.21 -3.19 4.53
CA SER A 64 -15.49 -3.56 3.15
C SER A 64 -14.36 -3.14 2.22
N CYS A 65 -14.07 -3.98 1.23
CA CYS A 65 -13.27 -3.61 0.08
C CYS A 65 -14.17 -3.13 -1.07
N PHE A 66 -13.73 -2.11 -1.80
CA PHE A 66 -14.45 -1.55 -2.93
C PHE A 66 -13.61 -1.66 -4.19
N VAL A 67 -14.11 -2.37 -5.20
CA VAL A 67 -13.45 -2.49 -6.49
C VAL A 67 -13.93 -1.37 -7.41
N GLU A 68 -12.99 -0.64 -8.00
CA GLU A 68 -13.26 0.35 -9.03
C GLU A 68 -12.76 -0.17 -10.38
N GLN A 69 -13.62 -0.16 -11.40
CA GLN A 69 -13.21 -0.44 -12.77
C GLN A 69 -12.76 0.86 -13.45
N THR A 70 -11.64 0.80 -14.17
CA THR A 70 -11.06 1.96 -14.84
C THR A 70 -10.50 1.60 -16.23
N ASN A 71 -10.48 2.61 -17.09
CA ASN A 71 -9.84 2.56 -18.42
C ASN A 71 -8.37 3.01 -18.36
N ARG A 72 -7.89 3.52 -17.22
CA ARG A 72 -6.48 3.88 -17.03
C ARG A 72 -5.64 2.64 -16.75
N ALA A 73 -4.46 2.55 -17.36
CA ALA A 73 -3.54 1.44 -17.14
C ALA A 73 -2.75 1.56 -15.84
N GLY A 74 -2.53 2.79 -15.37
CA GLY A 74 -1.80 3.06 -14.16
C GLY A 74 -1.69 4.56 -13.88
N VAL A 75 -0.90 4.89 -12.88
CA VAL A 75 -0.61 6.24 -12.43
C VAL A 75 0.88 6.36 -12.12
N ASP A 76 1.49 7.46 -12.57
CA ASP A 76 2.84 7.81 -12.14
C ASP A 76 2.76 8.39 -10.73
N LEU A 77 3.48 7.77 -9.80
CA LEU A 77 3.51 8.16 -8.40
C LEU A 77 4.79 8.97 -8.20
N LEU A 78 4.76 10.25 -8.60
CA LEU A 78 5.88 11.18 -8.40
C LEU A 78 6.12 11.35 -6.89
N VAL A 79 7.29 10.91 -6.41
CA VAL A 79 7.72 11.04 -5.00
C VAL A 79 8.59 12.28 -4.77
N ILE A 80 8.80 13.13 -5.77
CA ILE A 80 9.63 14.33 -5.62
C ILE A 80 8.73 15.51 -5.26
N ASN A 81 8.55 15.74 -3.96
CA ASN A 81 8.19 17.05 -3.44
C ASN A 81 9.22 17.42 -2.37
N ASP A 82 10.13 18.32 -2.74
CA ASP A 82 10.94 19.06 -1.80
C ASP A 82 10.01 19.84 -0.83
N LEU A 83 10.35 19.81 0.46
CA LEU A 83 9.93 20.78 1.49
C LEU A 83 8.60 20.60 2.24
N PHE A 84 8.05 19.39 2.39
CA PHE A 84 7.13 19.14 3.51
C PHE A 84 7.49 17.86 4.27
N GLN A 85 8.05 18.02 5.47
CA GLN A 85 8.21 16.98 6.49
C GLN A 85 6.82 16.52 6.99
N SER A 86 6.04 15.84 6.15
CA SER A 86 4.92 15.05 6.64
C SER A 86 5.49 13.93 7.49
N ALA A 87 5.11 13.85 8.76
CA ALA A 87 5.47 12.74 9.65
C ALA A 87 4.86 11.39 9.20
N PHE A 88 4.00 11.40 8.19
CA PHE A 88 3.28 10.25 7.68
C PHE A 88 3.53 10.06 6.17
N PRO A 89 3.80 8.83 5.69
CA PRO A 89 3.96 8.56 4.27
C PRO A 89 2.66 8.81 3.50
N TYR A 90 2.76 9.04 2.19
CA TYR A 90 1.61 9.12 1.29
C TYR A 90 1.27 7.75 0.66
N TYR A 91 2.26 6.87 0.58
CA TYR A 91 2.14 5.54 -0.01
C TYR A 91 2.69 4.48 0.94
N LEU A 92 2.05 3.32 0.95
CA LEU A 92 2.49 2.14 1.68
C LEU A 92 2.75 1.01 0.70
N VAL A 93 3.89 0.33 0.82
CA VAL A 93 4.31 -0.75 -0.06
C VAL A 93 4.25 -2.08 0.67
N LEU A 94 3.51 -3.04 0.12
CA LEU A 94 3.59 -4.44 0.53
C LEU A 94 4.40 -5.18 -0.52
N SER A 95 5.50 -5.80 -0.10
CA SER A 95 6.39 -6.52 -0.99
C SER A 95 6.99 -7.74 -0.31
N LYS A 96 7.38 -8.72 -1.12
CA LYS A 96 8.08 -9.92 -0.65
C LYS A 96 9.48 -9.60 -0.10
N ASN A 97 10.11 -8.55 -0.64
CA ASN A 97 11.44 -8.10 -0.27
C ASN A 97 11.38 -6.62 0.14
N PRO A 98 11.23 -6.30 1.43
CA PRO A 98 11.03 -4.93 1.92
C PRO A 98 12.28 -4.02 1.81
N LYS A 99 13.28 -4.39 1.00
CA LYS A 99 14.54 -3.65 0.82
C LYS A 99 14.40 -2.46 -0.15
N LEU A 100 13.28 -1.77 -0.11
CA LEU A 100 13.17 -0.45 -0.75
C LEU A 100 13.86 0.56 0.19
N ASN A 101 15.17 0.73 -0.02
CA ASN A 101 16.07 1.80 0.43
C ASN A 101 16.62 1.79 1.89
N GLN A 102 17.90 1.42 2.00
CA GLN A 102 18.80 1.67 3.14
C GLN A 102 19.53 3.03 3.04
N GLY A 103 18.98 4.01 2.32
CA GLY A 103 19.63 5.30 2.09
C GLY A 103 18.73 6.46 2.48
N ASN A 104 19.33 7.53 3.04
CA ASN A 104 18.75 8.80 3.51
C ASN A 104 17.94 9.56 2.44
N SER A 105 16.90 8.95 1.91
CA SER A 105 16.05 9.50 0.87
C SER A 105 14.64 9.48 1.41
N ILE A 106 14.09 10.69 1.55
CA ILE A 106 12.75 11.00 2.05
C ILE A 106 11.76 10.49 1.01
N TYR A 107 11.50 9.17 0.99
CA TYR A 107 10.48 8.61 0.12
C TYR A 107 9.14 8.78 0.82
N GLN A 108 8.19 9.42 0.13
CA GLN A 108 6.78 9.46 0.51
C GLN A 108 6.11 8.06 0.47
N ALA A 109 6.86 7.02 0.17
CA ALA A 109 6.46 5.63 0.13
C ALA A 109 7.27 4.83 1.15
N GLU A 110 6.58 4.11 2.03
CA GLU A 110 7.21 3.29 3.09
C GLU A 110 6.85 1.82 2.90
N ASN A 111 7.82 0.93 3.08
CA ASN A 111 7.50 -0.50 3.16
C ASN A 111 6.76 -0.78 4.45
N ILE A 112 5.70 -1.57 4.34
CA ILE A 112 4.94 -2.03 5.47
C ILE A 112 5.07 -3.54 5.63
N THR A 113 4.99 -3.94 6.88
CA THR A 113 4.88 -5.34 7.27
C THR A 113 3.59 -5.52 8.04
N LEU A 114 2.78 -6.48 7.62
CA LEU A 114 1.55 -6.82 8.31
C LEU A 114 1.88 -7.54 9.63
N MET A 115 1.15 -7.16 10.67
CA MET A 115 1.29 -7.64 12.04
C MET A 115 -0.04 -8.25 12.51
N ASP A 116 -0.01 -9.08 13.55
CA ASP A 116 -1.23 -9.43 14.29
C ASP A 116 -1.71 -8.29 15.21
N GLU A 117 -2.82 -8.54 15.88
CA GLU A 117 -3.40 -7.66 16.90
C GLU A 117 -2.47 -7.39 18.10
N ASN A 118 -1.50 -8.28 18.33
CA ASN A 118 -0.47 -8.20 19.36
C ASN A 118 0.84 -7.58 18.85
N TYR A 119 0.85 -7.06 17.62
CA TYR A 119 2.00 -6.45 16.96
C TYR A 119 3.20 -7.40 16.76
N LYS A 120 2.93 -8.70 16.64
CA LYS A 120 3.91 -9.70 16.23
C LYS A 120 3.84 -9.90 14.72
N TYR A 121 5.00 -10.18 14.13
CA TYR A 121 5.12 -10.52 12.72
C TYR A 121 4.33 -11.79 12.41
N THR A 122 3.54 -11.77 11.34
CA THR A 122 2.64 -12.88 11.05
C THR A 122 2.63 -13.39 9.63
N ILE A 123 3.08 -12.63 8.62
CA ILE A 123 2.70 -12.93 7.24
C ILE A 123 3.90 -13.00 6.30
N ASP A 124 4.03 -14.15 5.63
CA ASP A 124 4.81 -14.28 4.41
C ASP A 124 3.98 -13.74 3.24
N TYR A 125 4.42 -12.66 2.63
CA TYR A 125 3.76 -12.02 1.48
C TYR A 125 3.76 -12.98 0.27
N PRO A 126 2.59 -13.54 -0.15
CA PRO A 126 2.55 -14.69 -1.06
C PRO A 126 2.31 -14.31 -2.52
N LEU A 127 1.98 -13.04 -2.80
CA LEU A 127 1.67 -12.58 -4.16
C LEU A 127 2.95 -12.52 -5.00
N ASP A 128 2.82 -12.87 -6.28
CA ASP A 128 3.93 -12.83 -7.26
C ASP A 128 4.24 -11.41 -7.76
N PHE A 129 3.53 -10.40 -7.26
CA PHE A 129 3.73 -8.99 -7.55
C PHE A 129 3.66 -8.16 -6.28
N ASP A 130 4.37 -7.03 -6.27
CA ASP A 130 4.34 -6.07 -5.17
C ASP A 130 3.14 -5.13 -5.29
N LEU A 131 2.72 -4.57 -4.17
CA LEU A 131 1.58 -3.66 -4.07
C LEU A 131 2.02 -2.29 -3.58
N ILE A 132 1.38 -1.24 -4.10
CA ILE A 132 1.48 0.11 -3.57
C ILE A 132 0.10 0.68 -3.30
N GLY A 133 -0.14 1.03 -2.03
CA GLY A 133 -1.36 1.63 -1.56
C GLY A 133 -1.19 3.13 -1.40
N LYS A 134 -1.98 3.92 -2.12
CA LYS A 134 -2.08 5.38 -1.92
C LYS A 134 -3.03 5.66 -0.77
N ILE A 135 -2.57 6.41 0.23
CA ILE A 135 -3.40 6.82 1.37
C ILE A 135 -4.43 7.84 0.89
N GLU A 136 -5.70 7.50 1.07
CA GLU A 136 -6.84 8.35 0.73
C GLU A 136 -7.33 9.07 2.00
N ILE A 137 -7.17 10.39 2.04
CA ILE A 137 -7.70 11.23 3.12
C ILE A 137 -9.14 11.62 2.73
N TYR A 138 -10.11 10.88 3.24
CA TYR A 138 -11.50 11.31 3.17
C TYR A 138 -11.70 12.45 4.16
N LYS A 139 -11.72 13.70 3.67
CA LYS A 139 -12.15 14.83 4.49
C LYS A 139 -13.60 14.59 4.89
N SER A 140 -13.88 14.52 6.19
CA SER A 140 -15.25 14.65 6.67
C SER A 140 -15.76 16.01 6.23
N VAL A 141 -16.75 16.02 5.34
CA VAL A 141 -17.52 17.23 5.05
C VAL A 141 -18.25 17.56 6.36
N LYS A 142 -17.92 18.71 6.95
CA LYS A 142 -18.59 19.24 8.14
C LYS A 142 -20.03 19.62 7.82
#